data_AF-A0A1L5KME6-F1
#
_entry.id   AF-A0A1L5KME6-F1
#
_cell.length_a   1.000
_cell.length_b   1.000
_cell.length_c   1.000
_cell.angle_alpha   90.00
_cell.angle_beta   90.00
_cell.angle_gamma   90.00
#
_symmetry.space_group_name_H-M   'P 1'
#
loop_
_entity.id
_entity.type
_entity.pdbx_description
1 polymer ?
#
loop_
_entity_poly.entity_id
_entity_poly.type
_entity_poly.pdbx_seq_one_letter_code
_entity_poly.pdbx_strand_id
1 'polypeptide(L)' 'DIQSAFNWHPSGEWLGFVLDNRIACAHAQSGEVEYLTENHANPPSADAVVFSPDGQWLAWMEGGQLWITETDR' A
#
# COMPACT_ATOMS: atom_id res chain seq x y z
N ASP A 1 7.04 7.37 9.80
CA ASP A 1 6.55 6.22 10.59
C ASP A 1 5.41 5.58 9.82
N ILE A 2 5.13 4.30 10.03
CA ILE A 2 4.00 3.63 9.36
C ILE A 2 2.70 4.22 9.92
N GLN A 3 1.78 4.60 9.03
CA GLN A 3 0.56 5.35 9.38
C GLN A 3 -0.71 4.49 9.31
N SER A 4 -0.59 3.22 8.92
CA SER A 4 -1.71 2.28 8.77
C SER A 4 -1.39 0.94 9.40
N ALA A 5 -2.40 0.07 9.52
CA ALA A 5 -2.12 -1.36 9.55
C ALA A 5 -1.42 -1.78 8.24
N PHE A 6 -0.53 -2.78 8.30
CA PHE A 6 0.06 -3.38 7.11
C PHE A 6 -0.72 -4.63 6.69
N ASN A 7 -0.78 -4.87 5.38
CA ASN A 7 -1.46 -6.03 4.78
C ASN A 7 -0.47 -6.86 3.96
N TRP A 8 -0.70 -8.18 3.92
CA TRP A 8 0.15 -9.10 3.17
C TRP A 8 -0.23 -9.14 1.69
N HIS A 9 0.77 -9.04 0.82
CA HIS A 9 0.65 -9.43 -0.57
C HIS A 9 0.43 -10.96 -0.67
N PRO A 10 -0.38 -11.47 -1.61
CA PRO A 10 -0.67 -12.90 -1.71
C PRO A 10 0.56 -13.79 -1.96
N SER A 11 1.67 -13.25 -2.49
CA SER A 11 2.93 -14.01 -2.58
C SER A 11 3.59 -14.28 -1.22
N GLY A 12 3.24 -13.51 -0.18
CA GLY A 12 3.89 -13.55 1.12
C GLY A 12 5.26 -12.88 1.17
N GLU A 13 5.70 -12.22 0.10
CA GLU A 13 7.01 -11.56 0.04
C GLU A 13 6.95 -10.06 0.33
N TRP A 14 5.75 -9.47 0.28
CA TRP A 14 5.55 -8.02 0.37
C TRP A 14 4.46 -7.63 1.38
N LEU A 15 4.64 -6.49 2.02
CA LEU A 15 3.70 -5.86 2.95
C LEU A 15 3.32 -4.48 2.43
N GLY A 16 2.03 -4.19 2.31
CA GLY A 16 1.50 -2.91 1.86
C GLY A 16 0.99 -2.08 3.03
N PHE A 17 1.29 -0.78 3.06
CA PHE A 17 0.88 0.15 4.12
C PHE A 17 0.98 1.61 3.66
N VAL A 18 0.51 2.52 4.52
CA VAL A 18 0.70 3.96 4.34
C VAL A 18 2.00 4.40 5.01
N LEU A 19 2.88 5.04 4.25
CA LEU A 19 4.11 5.66 4.73
C LEU A 19 4.29 7.03 4.08
N ASP A 20 4.62 8.04 4.89
CA ASP A 20 4.82 9.41 4.43
C ASP A 20 3.69 9.91 3.51
N ASN A 21 2.44 9.64 3.92
CA ASN A 21 1.19 9.95 3.22
C ASN A 21 1.09 9.35 1.81
N ARG A 22 1.74 8.21 1.56
CA ARG A 22 1.73 7.50 0.29
C ARG A 22 1.50 6.01 0.51
N ILE A 23 1.01 5.35 -0.53
CA ILE A 23 0.98 3.89 -0.52
C ILE A 23 2.41 3.39 -0.75
N ALA A 24 2.85 2.49 0.12
CA ALA A 24 4.16 1.88 0.04
C ALA A 24 4.08 0.37 0.23
N CYS A 25 5.08 -0.32 -0.31
CA CYS A 25 5.34 -1.73 -0.09
C CYS A 25 6.69 -1.90 0.61
N ALA A 26 6.79 -2.88 1.50
CA ALA A 26 8.07 -3.36 2.00
C ALA A 26 8.28 -4.84 1.70
N HIS A 27 9.48 -5.21 1.29
CA HIS A 27 9.87 -6.62 1.21
C HIS A 27 9.92 -7.21 2.62
N ALA A 28 9.18 -8.29 2.87
CA ALA A 28 8.93 -8.83 4.21
C ALA A 28 10.22 -9.27 4.95
N GLN A 29 11.21 -9.77 4.21
CA GLN A 29 12.46 -10.25 4.80
C GLN A 29 13.55 -9.17 4.98
N SER A 30 13.76 -8.29 4.00
CA SER A 30 14.83 -7.28 4.02
C SER A 30 14.37 -5.96 4.64
N GLY A 31 13.07 -5.67 4.63
CA GLY A 31 12.52 -4.38 5.02
C GLY A 31 12.74 -3.25 4.00
N GLU A 32 13.21 -3.57 2.79
CA GLU A 32 13.34 -2.60 1.71
C GLU A 32 11.98 -2.03 1.33
N VAL A 33 11.87 -0.70 1.26
CA VAL A 33 10.60 0.01 1.04
C VAL A 33 10.57 0.68 -0.32
N GLU A 34 9.45 0.56 -1.01
CA GLU A 34 9.16 1.22 -2.28
C GLU A 34 7.80 1.93 -2.22
N TYR A 35 7.69 3.09 -2.86
CA TYR A 35 6.43 3.84 -2.95
C TYR A 35 5.68 3.45 -4.23
N LEU A 36 4.41 3.08 -4.07
CA LEU A 36 3.52 2.76 -5.20
C LEU A 36 2.76 3.98 -5.73
N THR A 37 2.75 5.07 -4.98
CA THR A 37 2.09 6.32 -5.39
C THR A 37 2.99 7.54 -5.18
N GLU A 38 2.75 8.59 -5.97
CA GLU A 38 3.36 9.90 -5.77
C GLU A 38 2.73 10.63 -4.56
N ASN A 39 3.06 11.90 -4.36
CA ASN A 39 2.43 12.71 -3.31
C ASN A 39 0.99 13.09 -3.69
N HIS A 40 0.08 13.01 -2.73
CA HIS A 40 -1.33 13.36 -2.89
C HIS A 40 -1.70 14.61 -2.08
N ALA A 41 -2.79 15.28 -2.49
CA ALA A 41 -3.29 16.45 -1.78
C ALA A 41 -3.88 16.06 -0.41
N ASN A 42 -4.53 14.89 -0.31
CA ASN A 42 -4.96 14.33 0.97
C ASN A 42 -4.20 13.02 1.25
N PRO A 43 -3.97 12.69 2.53
CA PRO A 43 -3.35 11.43 2.88
C PRO A 43 -4.29 10.25 2.58
N PRO A 44 -3.75 9.10 2.16
CA PRO A 44 -4.47 7.83 2.15
C PRO A 44 -5.05 7.51 3.53
N SER A 45 -6.21 6.84 3.55
CA SER A 45 -6.81 6.32 4.77
C SER A 45 -5.98 5.19 5.36
N ALA A 46 -5.72 5.28 6.66
CA ALA A 46 -5.03 4.25 7.43
C ALA A 46 -5.80 2.92 7.52
N ASP A 47 -7.11 2.93 7.25
CA ASP A 47 -7.99 1.77 7.41
C ASP A 47 -8.10 0.89 6.15
N ALA A 48 -7.60 1.37 5.01
CA ALA A 48 -7.87 0.75 3.71
C ALA A 48 -6.60 0.64 2.86
N VAL A 49 -5.88 -0.47 3.04
CA VAL A 49 -4.75 -0.90 2.21
C VAL A 49 -4.89 -2.39 1.96
N VAL A 50 -5.42 -2.80 0.81
CA VAL A 50 -5.78 -4.21 0.57
C VAL A 50 -5.28 -4.66 -0.80
N PHE A 51 -4.44 -5.70 -0.83
CA PHE A 51 -4.01 -6.31 -2.09
C PHE A 51 -5.14 -7.07 -2.75
N SER A 52 -5.17 -7.07 -4.08
CA SER A 52 -6.02 -7.95 -4.86
C SER A 52 -5.59 -9.42 -4.65
N PRO A 53 -6.50 -10.39 -4.84
CA PRO A 53 -6.18 -11.81 -4.66
C PRO A 53 -5.05 -12.32 -5.55
N ASP A 54 -4.86 -11.71 -6.73
CA ASP A 54 -3.80 -12.01 -7.68
C ASP A 54 -2.52 -11.18 -7.48
N GLY A 55 -2.51 -10.25 -6.52
CA GLY A 55 -1.33 -9.46 -6.14
C GLY A 55 -1.03 -8.26 -7.02
N GLN A 56 -1.55 -8.23 -8.26
CA GLN A 56 -1.25 -7.20 -9.26
C GLN A 56 -1.69 -5.78 -8.86
N TRP A 57 -2.66 -5.67 -7.95
CA TRP A 57 -3.27 -4.40 -7.55
C TRP A 57 -3.31 -4.24 -6.04
N LEU A 58 -3.30 -2.98 -5.61
CA LEU A 58 -3.59 -2.59 -4.24
C LEU A 58 -4.71 -1.55 -4.22
N ALA A 59 -5.81 -1.87 -3.54
CA ALA A 59 -6.95 -1.00 -3.33
C ALA A 59 -6.77 -0.17 -2.05
N TRP A 60 -7.07 1.13 -2.15
CA TRP A 60 -6.90 2.08 -1.06
C TRP A 60 -7.93 3.23 -1.12
N MET A 61 -8.00 4.05 -0.08
CA MET A 61 -8.96 5.16 0.01
C MET A 61 -8.30 6.52 0.24
N GLU A 62 -8.85 7.56 -0.38
CA GLU A 62 -8.49 8.97 -0.15
C GLU A 62 -9.77 9.81 -0.17
N GLY A 63 -9.99 10.68 0.83
CA GLY A 63 -11.11 11.63 0.81
C GLY A 63 -12.51 10.99 0.65
N GLY A 64 -12.67 9.73 1.10
CA GLY A 64 -13.91 8.97 0.94
C GLY A 64 -14.11 8.33 -0.44
N GLN A 65 -13.12 8.40 -1.32
CA GLN A 65 -13.10 7.74 -2.63
C GLN A 65 -12.18 6.50 -2.61
N LEU A 66 -12.44 5.55 -3.51
CA LEU A 66 -11.67 4.32 -3.70
C LEU A 66 -10.76 4.45 -4.92
N TRP A 67 -9.54 3.94 -4.78
CA TRP A 67 -8.49 3.96 -5.79
C TRP A 67 -7.80 2.59 -5.88
N ILE A 68 -7.13 2.35 -6.99
CA ILE A 68 -6.21 1.22 -7.16
C ILE A 68 -4.86 1.71 -7.66
N THR A 69 -3.78 1.04 -7.27
CA THR A 69 -2.44 1.21 -7.87
C THR A 69 -1.85 -0.15 -8.23
N GLU A 70 -1.01 -0.21 -9.25
CA GLU A 70 -0.25 -1.41 -9.62
C GLU A 70 0.83 -1.67 -8.56
N THR A 71 1.13 -2.95 -8.35
CA THR A 71 2.16 -3.37 -7.39
C THR A 71 3.48 -3.72 -8.08
N ASP A 72 3.45 -4.09 -9.36
CA ASP A 72 4.56 -4.72 -10.09
C ASP A 72 5.15 -5.93 -9.34
N ARG A 73 4.32 -6.70 -8.62
CA ARG A 73 4.73 -7.88 -7.81
C ARG A 73 3.93 -9.14 -8.13
#